data_AF-A0A963EI57-F1
#
_entry.id   AF-A0A963EI57-F1
#
_cell.length_a   1.000
_cell.length_b   1.000
_cell.length_c   1.000
_cell.angle_alpha   90.00
_cell.angle_beta   90.00
_cell.angle_gamma   90.00
#
_symmetry.space_group_name_H-M   'P 1'
#
loop_
_entity.id
_entity.type
_entity.pdbx_description
1 polymer ?
#
loop_
_entity_poly.entity_id
_entity_poly.type
_entity_poly.pdbx_seq_one_letter_code
_entity_poly.pdbx_strand_id
1 'polypeptide(L)'
;LLRRALERRSVTYGELLAFFERRVTRITVMAICRDIGEVCRRIEAGGGGPEDIACLVVRKSDGLPGEGYFRSLREEGSYDGPSSGPQAEAEIARRQEDVFRHVAALAARSDGTA
;
A
#
# COMPACT_ATOMS: atom_id res chain seq x y z
N LEU A 1 -6.78 5.80 -0.77
CA LEU A 1 -5.32 5.63 -0.60
C LEU A 1 -4.54 6.86 -1.03
N LEU A 2 -4.72 7.39 -2.25
CA LEU A 2 -4.04 8.62 -2.70
C LEU A 2 -4.15 9.81 -1.72
N ARG A 3 -5.36 10.06 -1.17
CA ARG A 3 -5.54 11.09 -0.12
C ARG A 3 -4.66 10.83 1.11
N ARG A 4 -4.57 9.58 1.57
CA ARG A 4 -3.70 9.19 2.70
C ARG A 4 -2.23 9.36 2.35
N ALA A 5 -1.85 9.09 1.11
CA ALA A 5 -0.49 9.33 0.62
C ALA A 5 -0.13 10.83 0.62
N LEU A 6 -1.07 11.72 0.23
CA LEU A 6 -0.88 13.17 0.34
C LEU A 6 -0.76 13.63 1.80
N GLU A 7 -1.50 12.99 2.71
CA GLU A 7 -1.38 13.21 4.16
C GLU A 7 -0.11 12.56 4.77
N ARG A 8 0.68 11.83 3.95
CA ARG A 8 1.84 11.03 4.39
C ARG A 8 1.49 10.05 5.51
N ARG A 9 0.34 9.38 5.38
CA ARG A 9 -0.19 8.41 6.36
C ARG A 9 -0.51 7.07 5.72
N SER A 10 -0.29 6.00 6.48
CA SER A 10 -0.83 4.68 6.21
C SER A 10 -2.30 4.58 6.63
N VAL A 11 -2.98 3.52 6.19
CA VAL A 11 -4.33 3.15 6.58
C VAL A 11 -4.34 1.73 7.12
N THR A 12 -5.02 1.49 8.22
CA THR A 12 -5.17 0.12 8.72
C THR A 12 -6.16 -0.67 7.87
N TYR A 13 -6.02 -2.00 7.81
CA TYR A 13 -7.04 -2.88 7.21
C TYR A 13 -8.43 -2.62 7.79
N GLY A 14 -8.53 -2.31 9.09
CA GLY A 14 -9.79 -1.98 9.75
C GLY A 14 -10.42 -0.70 9.23
N GLU A 15 -9.66 0.37 9.09
CA GLU A 15 -10.14 1.64 8.51
C GLU A 15 -10.55 1.47 7.05
N LEU A 16 -9.77 0.72 6.27
CA LEU A 16 -10.10 0.48 4.86
C LEU A 16 -11.38 -0.36 4.72
N LEU A 17 -11.54 -1.41 5.53
CA LEU A 17 -12.76 -2.21 5.51
C LEU A 17 -13.98 -1.44 6.03
N ALA A 18 -13.79 -0.58 7.03
CA ALA A 18 -14.85 0.30 7.53
C ALA A 18 -15.34 1.28 6.45
N PHE A 19 -14.44 1.78 5.60
CA PHE A 19 -14.81 2.59 4.43
C PHE A 19 -15.73 1.82 3.46
N PHE A 20 -15.58 0.51 3.35
CA PHE A 20 -16.46 -0.36 2.56
C PHE A 20 -17.65 -0.92 3.36
N GLU A 21 -17.90 -0.41 4.57
CA GLU A 21 -18.95 -0.89 5.49
C GLU A 21 -18.83 -2.40 5.78
N ARG A 22 -17.60 -2.93 5.76
CA ARG A 22 -17.31 -4.33 6.04
C ARG A 22 -16.67 -4.49 7.41
N ARG A 23 -17.04 -5.58 8.09
CA ARG A 23 -16.37 -6.01 9.31
C ARG A 23 -15.02 -6.63 9.00
N VAL A 24 -14.08 -6.49 9.92
CA VAL A 24 -12.79 -7.18 9.86
C VAL A 24 -13.01 -8.67 10.15
N THR A 25 -12.80 -9.48 9.13
CA THR A 25 -12.76 -10.93 9.22
C THR A 25 -11.62 -11.44 8.34
N ARG A 26 -11.19 -12.69 8.53
CA ARG A 26 -10.19 -13.29 7.64
C ARG A 26 -10.62 -13.23 6.17
N ILE A 27 -11.89 -13.49 5.87
CA ILE A 27 -12.41 -13.50 4.50
C ILE A 27 -12.36 -12.09 3.89
N THR A 28 -12.81 -11.08 4.64
CA THR A 28 -12.83 -9.69 4.13
C THR A 28 -11.43 -9.11 3.97
N VAL A 29 -10.49 -9.46 4.86
CA VAL A 29 -9.07 -9.11 4.70
C VAL A 29 -8.47 -9.76 3.46
N MET A 30 -8.71 -11.06 3.22
CA MET A 30 -8.22 -11.73 2.02
C MET A 30 -8.81 -11.13 0.74
N ALA A 31 -10.10 -10.78 0.75
CA ALA A 31 -10.77 -10.14 -0.38
C ALA A 31 -10.14 -8.77 -0.70
N ILE A 32 -10.01 -7.89 0.31
CA ILE A 32 -9.44 -6.56 0.07
C ILE A 32 -7.98 -6.63 -0.36
N CYS A 33 -7.18 -7.57 0.17
CA CYS A 33 -5.80 -7.78 -0.30
C CYS A 33 -5.75 -8.16 -1.78
N ARG A 34 -6.64 -9.06 -2.23
CA ARG A 34 -6.74 -9.45 -3.64
C ARG A 34 -7.12 -8.25 -4.52
N ASP A 35 -8.12 -7.49 -4.09
CA ASP A 35 -8.63 -6.34 -4.86
C ASP A 35 -7.58 -5.23 -4.96
N ILE A 36 -6.85 -4.95 -3.87
CA ILE A 36 -5.71 -4.01 -3.88
C ILE A 36 -4.64 -4.49 -4.84
N GLY A 37 -4.26 -5.77 -4.80
CA GLY A 37 -3.26 -6.31 -5.72
C GLY A 37 -3.66 -6.16 -7.19
N GLU A 38 -4.94 -6.41 -7.51
CA GLU A 38 -5.46 -6.19 -8.86
C GLU A 38 -5.42 -4.71 -9.28
N VAL A 39 -5.76 -3.79 -8.37
CA VAL A 39 -5.65 -2.35 -8.65
C VAL A 39 -4.19 -1.95 -8.92
N CYS A 40 -3.23 -2.44 -8.13
CA CYS A 40 -1.81 -2.14 -8.33
C CYS A 40 -1.31 -2.65 -9.69
N ARG A 41 -1.63 -3.90 -10.05
CA ARG A 41 -1.30 -4.46 -11.38
C ARG A 41 -1.84 -3.62 -12.53
N ARG A 42 -3.08 -3.13 -12.42
CA ARG A 42 -3.68 -2.26 -13.45
C ARG A 42 -3.01 -0.90 -13.55
N ILE A 43 -2.62 -0.33 -12.41
CA ILE A 43 -1.88 0.93 -12.36
C ILE A 43 -0.51 0.78 -13.04
N GLU A 44 0.22 -0.28 -12.71
CA GLU A 44 1.51 -0.62 -13.31
C GLU A 44 1.39 -0.82 -14.82
N ALA A 45 0.42 -1.60 -15.28
CA ALA A 45 0.14 -1.81 -16.71
C ALA A 45 -0.21 -0.51 -17.46
N GLY A 46 -0.77 0.48 -16.77
CA GLY A 46 -1.10 1.80 -17.31
C GLY A 46 0.06 2.79 -17.35
N GLY A 47 1.22 2.45 -16.77
CA GLY A 47 2.46 3.23 -16.85
C GLY A 47 2.44 4.62 -16.20
N GLY A 48 1.48 4.92 -15.31
CA GLY A 48 1.21 6.29 -14.90
C GLY A 48 0.76 6.55 -13.44
N GLY A 49 0.84 5.55 -12.54
CA GLY A 49 0.47 5.76 -11.13
C GLY A 49 1.54 5.33 -10.13
N PRO A 50 1.32 5.60 -8.84
CA PRO A 50 2.27 5.26 -7.79
C PRO A 50 2.43 3.75 -7.71
N GLU A 51 3.63 3.30 -8.07
CA GLU A 51 4.08 1.94 -7.85
C GLU A 51 3.93 1.60 -6.37
N ASP A 52 3.39 0.42 -6.07
CA ASP A 52 3.33 -0.12 -4.70
C ASP A 52 2.47 0.68 -3.68
N ILE A 53 1.35 1.28 -4.10
CA ILE A 53 0.41 1.94 -3.15
C ILE A 53 -0.16 0.99 -2.09
N ALA A 54 -0.07 -0.33 -2.31
CA ALA A 54 -0.46 -1.37 -1.37
C ALA A 54 0.34 -1.32 -0.06
N CYS A 55 1.59 -0.82 -0.08
CA CYS A 55 2.43 -0.69 1.12
C CYS A 55 1.81 0.23 2.20
N LEU A 56 0.83 1.06 1.84
CA LEU A 56 0.10 1.94 2.78
C LEU A 56 -0.98 1.22 3.58
N VAL A 57 -1.37 0.00 3.21
CA VAL A 57 -2.43 -0.75 3.90
C VAL A 57 -1.79 -1.69 4.92
N VAL A 58 -1.94 -1.35 6.20
CA VAL A 58 -1.16 -1.94 7.29
C VAL A 58 -2.01 -2.63 8.35
N ARG A 59 -1.38 -3.51 9.11
CA ARG A 59 -1.93 -4.10 10.32
C ARG A 59 -1.94 -3.04 11.43
N LYS A 60 -2.96 -3.09 12.30
CA LYS A 60 -3.04 -2.20 13.47
C LYS A 60 -1.96 -2.49 14.52
N SER A 61 -1.50 -3.73 14.60
CA SER A 61 -0.60 -4.21 15.67
C SER A 61 0.80 -3.59 15.60
N ASP A 62 1.34 -3.47 14.40
CA ASP A 62 2.75 -3.13 14.16
C ASP A 62 2.95 -2.13 13.02
N GLY A 63 1.88 -1.68 12.35
CA GLY A 63 2.00 -0.71 11.26
C GLY A 63 2.64 -1.26 9.99
N LEU A 64 2.73 -2.59 9.84
CA LEU A 64 3.29 -3.25 8.66
C LEU A 64 2.19 -3.86 7.77
N PRO A 65 2.38 -3.96 6.44
CA PRO A 65 1.45 -4.67 5.54
C PRO A 65 1.28 -6.13 5.92
N GLY A 66 0.18 -6.78 5.53
CA GLY A 66 -0.08 -8.20 5.84
C GLY A 66 0.94 -9.18 5.22
N GLU A 67 0.98 -10.42 5.71
CA GLU A 67 1.87 -11.48 5.20
C GLU A 67 1.79 -11.69 3.68
N GLY A 68 0.59 -11.56 3.10
CA GLY A 68 0.40 -11.70 1.65
C GLY A 68 1.20 -10.68 0.84
N TYR A 69 1.37 -9.47 1.36
CA TYR A 69 2.18 -8.42 0.72
C TYR A 69 3.65 -8.82 0.67
N PHE A 70 4.23 -9.19 1.82
CA PHE A 70 5.63 -9.62 1.89
C PHE A 70 5.91 -10.88 1.09
N ARG A 71 4.93 -11.79 1.00
CA ARG A 71 5.03 -12.96 0.12
C ARG A 71 5.15 -12.53 -1.35
N SER A 72 4.33 -11.60 -1.82
CA SER A 72 4.42 -11.11 -3.20
C SER A 72 5.78 -10.46 -3.47
N LEU A 73 6.31 -9.66 -2.54
CA LEU A 73 7.66 -9.08 -2.71
C LEU A 73 8.75 -10.15 -2.81
N ARG A 74 8.63 -11.26 -2.07
CA ARG A 74 9.54 -12.40 -2.16
C ARG A 74 9.41 -13.14 -3.49
N GLU A 75 8.18 -13.37 -3.95
CA GLU A 75 7.90 -14.01 -5.25
C GLU A 75 8.44 -13.17 -6.42
N GLU A 76 8.41 -11.84 -6.31
CA GLU A 76 8.98 -10.88 -7.27
C GLU A 76 10.50 -10.71 -7.14
N GLY A 77 11.11 -11.23 -6.07
CA GLY A 77 12.53 -11.05 -5.76
C GLY A 77 12.92 -9.64 -5.33
N SER A 78 11.93 -8.78 -4.99
CA SER A 78 12.17 -7.38 -4.60
C SER A 78 12.46 -7.19 -3.11
N TYR A 79 12.18 -8.21 -2.28
CA TYR A 79 12.53 -8.27 -0.87
C TYR A 79 12.52 -9.71 -0.36
N ASP A 80 13.60 -10.17 0.29
CA ASP A 80 13.73 -11.54 0.85
C ASP A 80 13.73 -11.58 2.39
N GLY A 81 13.43 -10.45 3.04
CA GLY A 81 13.45 -10.37 4.50
C GLY A 81 12.18 -10.90 5.19
N PRO A 82 12.15 -10.83 6.54
CA PRO A 82 10.99 -11.22 7.32
C PRO A 82 9.82 -10.26 7.11
N SER A 83 8.60 -10.72 7.43
CA SER A 83 7.36 -9.92 7.35
C SER A 83 7.08 -9.06 8.60
N SER A 84 8.03 -9.03 9.53
CA SER A 84 7.98 -8.27 10.78
C SER A 84 9.38 -7.93 11.29
N GLY A 85 9.45 -6.99 12.24
CA GLY A 85 10.69 -6.54 12.86
C GLY A 85 11.42 -5.45 12.07
N PRO A 86 12.61 -5.04 12.54
CA PRO A 86 13.27 -3.82 12.07
C PRO A 86 13.58 -3.80 10.57
N GLN A 87 13.90 -4.96 9.98
CA GLN A 87 14.16 -5.06 8.54
C GLN A 87 12.88 -4.80 7.71
N ALA A 88 11.75 -5.34 8.16
CA ALA A 88 10.46 -5.10 7.52
C ALA A 88 10.05 -3.64 7.67
N GLU A 89 10.23 -3.06 8.86
CA GLU A 89 9.93 -1.65 9.14
C GLU A 89 10.74 -0.71 8.24
N ALA A 90 12.04 -0.94 8.09
CA ALA A 90 12.91 -0.14 7.23
C ALA A 90 12.49 -0.23 5.75
N GLU A 91 12.20 -1.43 5.26
CA GLU A 91 11.80 -1.60 3.86
C GLU A 91 10.44 -0.97 3.56
N ILE A 92 9.47 -1.14 4.46
CA ILE A 92 8.16 -0.50 4.30
C ILE A 92 8.27 1.01 4.40
N ALA A 93 9.06 1.56 5.32
CA ALA A 93 9.28 3.01 5.41
C ALA A 93 9.85 3.58 4.11
N ARG A 94 10.83 2.89 3.49
CA ARG A 94 11.40 3.28 2.20
C ARG A 94 10.33 3.30 1.10
N ARG A 95 9.56 2.21 0.96
CA ARG A 95 8.50 2.09 -0.06
C ARG A 95 7.39 3.12 0.12
N GLN A 96 6.96 3.37 1.37
CA GLN A 96 5.97 4.39 1.67
C GLN A 96 6.46 5.79 1.30
N GLU A 97 7.74 6.11 1.55
CA GLU A 97 8.31 7.40 1.14
C GLU A 97 8.30 7.57 -0.39
N ASP A 98 8.64 6.52 -1.13
CA ASP A 98 8.60 6.57 -2.61
C ASP A 98 7.18 6.81 -3.12
N VAL A 99 6.18 6.13 -2.53
CA VAL A 99 4.75 6.38 -2.83
C VAL A 99 4.35 7.82 -2.50
N PHE A 100 4.71 8.34 -1.33
CA PHE A 100 4.39 9.71 -0.92
C PHE A 100 4.98 10.74 -1.90
N ARG A 101 6.26 10.57 -2.26
CA ARG A 101 6.95 11.43 -3.23
C ARG A 101 6.26 11.39 -4.59
N HIS A 102 5.94 10.20 -5.08
CA HIS A 102 5.31 10.04 -6.39
C HIS A 102 3.92 10.68 -6.43
N VAL A 103 3.09 10.47 -5.41
CA VAL A 103 1.74 11.06 -5.33
C VAL A 103 1.80 12.59 -5.21
N ALA A 104 2.72 13.13 -4.42
CA ALA A 104 2.92 14.58 -4.34
C ALA A 104 3.32 15.17 -5.71
N ALA A 105 4.22 14.49 -6.43
CA ALA A 105 4.63 14.91 -7.78
C ALA A 105 3.47 14.82 -8.80
N LEU A 106 2.61 13.81 -8.70
CA LEU A 106 1.40 13.71 -9.53
C LEU A 106 0.45 14.89 -9.28
N ALA A 107 0.16 15.19 -8.01
CA ALA A 107 -0.74 16.29 -7.64
C ALA A 107 -0.22 17.65 -8.15
N ALA A 108 1.07 17.93 -7.97
CA ALA A 108 1.68 19.17 -8.46
C ALA A 108 1.59 19.33 -10.00
N ARG A 109 1.67 18.23 -10.77
CA ARG A 109 1.48 18.27 -12.23
C ARG A 109 0.03 18.57 -12.62
N SER A 110 -0.93 18.02 -11.86
CA SER A 110 -2.36 18.27 -12.08
C SER A 110 -2.73 19.73 -11.80
N ASP A 111 -2.17 20.33 -10.76
CA ASP A 111 -2.45 21.72 -10.38
C ASP A 111 -1.82 22.75 -11.34
N GLY A 112 -0.69 22.40 -11.98
CA GLY A 112 -0.01 23.25 -12.98
C GLY A 112 -0.60 23.19 -14.40
N THR A 113 -1.65 22.39 -14.62
CA THR A 113 -2.33 22.22 -15.92
C THR A 113 -3.71 22.89 -15.95
N ALA A 114 -4.02 23.75 -14.97
CA ALA A 114 -5.24 24.54 -14.89
C ALA A 114 -5.07 25.97 -15.42
#